data_AF-A0A0W0UYM7-F1
#
_entry.id   AF-A0A0W0UYM7-F1
#
_cell.length_a   1.000
_cell.length_b   1.000
_cell.length_c   1.000
_cell.angle_alpha   90.00
_cell.angle_beta   90.00
_cell.angle_gamma   90.00
#
_symmetry.space_group_name_H-M   'P 1'
#
loop_
_entity.id
_entity.type
_entity.pdbx_description
1 polymer ?
#
loop_
_entity_poly.entity_id
_entity_poly.type
_entity_poly.pdbx_seq_one_letter_code
_entity_poly.pdbx_strand_id
1 'polypeptide(L)'
;MKLSSSSVKAILGDSKEVLVYGFSNCQYGYVARALNALQIKAMIKDSFKNEFEMLAFDSESHVPNANQDLNSNEYQEYMEREKTILFARECKTLITSLCVNNLKRKQNNEPIIPLLFCVEAEFPGYSVSLNIKSVAESHPMLGTYITDEELRRSFKMSTFETNPEFKAVIKETIKFVKLLPDSFEPDSYHLQSIAPFWEKPEWPSAWDKRQPMKTPAALKTKQFPWREVTSQKVSAILQNQGLFKESGAEDAEDQRAPADNPASSAGMASIA
;
A
#
# COMPACT_ATOMS: atom_id res chain seq x y z
N MET A 1 -9.82 22.95 0.14
CA MET A 1 -10.51 21.63 0.19
C MET A 1 -10.62 21.17 1.63
N LYS A 2 -11.85 20.91 2.07
CA LYS A 2 -12.17 20.17 3.29
C LYS A 2 -12.79 18.84 2.88
N LEU A 3 -12.55 17.79 3.66
CA LEU A 3 -13.15 16.48 3.44
C LEU A 3 -14.17 16.19 4.53
N SER A 4 -15.33 15.66 4.13
CA SER A 4 -16.34 15.16 5.05
C SER A 4 -15.79 13.98 5.87
N SER A 5 -15.69 14.16 7.19
CA SER A 5 -15.20 13.14 8.12
C SER A 5 -16.02 11.84 8.05
N SER A 6 -17.32 11.92 7.78
CA SER A 6 -18.18 10.73 7.65
C SER A 6 -17.82 9.93 6.41
N SER A 7 -17.58 10.59 5.27
CA SER A 7 -17.15 9.94 4.03
C SER A 7 -15.77 9.29 4.16
N VAL A 8 -14.84 9.97 4.84
CA VAL A 8 -13.50 9.46 5.12
C VAL A 8 -13.57 8.22 6.00
N LYS A 9 -14.36 8.26 7.10
CA LYS A 9 -14.55 7.11 7.98
C LYS A 9 -15.22 5.94 7.27
N ALA A 10 -16.15 6.19 6.36
CA ALA A 10 -16.79 5.13 5.57
C ALA A 10 -15.81 4.37 4.67
N ILE A 11 -14.73 5.02 4.21
CA ILE A 11 -13.74 4.41 3.32
C ILE A 11 -12.56 3.81 4.08
N LEU A 12 -12.06 4.51 5.10
CA LEU A 12 -10.85 4.13 5.84
C LEU A 12 -11.13 3.30 7.10
N GLY A 13 -12.39 3.23 7.54
CA GLY A 13 -12.76 2.60 8.80
C GLY A 13 -12.06 3.27 9.97
N ASP A 14 -11.43 2.47 10.82
CA ASP A 14 -10.70 2.94 12.00
C ASP A 14 -9.20 3.22 11.73
N SER A 15 -8.75 3.05 10.49
CA SER A 15 -7.35 3.25 10.14
C SER A 15 -6.91 4.71 10.33
N LYS A 16 -5.74 4.90 10.93
CA LYS A 16 -5.10 6.20 11.14
C LYS A 16 -4.05 6.51 10.08
N GLU A 17 -3.82 5.59 9.16
CA GLU A 17 -2.79 5.69 8.13
C GLU A 17 -3.43 5.34 6.78
N VAL A 18 -3.02 6.02 5.72
CA VAL A 18 -3.52 5.76 4.37
C VAL A 18 -2.46 6.11 3.34
N LEU A 19 -2.31 5.24 2.34
CA LEU A 19 -1.51 5.56 1.16
C LEU A 19 -2.44 6.09 0.06
N VAL A 20 -2.11 7.23 -0.52
CA VAL A 20 -2.95 7.94 -1.49
C VAL A 20 -2.27 7.97 -2.87
N TYR A 21 -2.95 7.42 -3.86
CA TYR A 21 -2.66 7.54 -5.28
C TYR A 21 -3.80 8.22 -6.01
N GLY A 22 -3.53 8.72 -7.20
CA GLY A 22 -4.57 9.21 -8.09
C GLY A 22 -4.01 10.02 -9.22
N PHE A 23 -4.91 10.65 -9.98
CA PHE A 23 -4.52 11.58 -11.01
C PHE A 23 -4.46 13.01 -10.46
N SER A 24 -3.56 13.83 -11.00
CA SER A 24 -3.43 15.24 -10.62
C SER A 24 -4.72 16.03 -10.85
N ASN A 25 -5.45 15.73 -11.93
CA ASN A 25 -6.77 16.32 -12.22
C ASN A 25 -7.88 15.85 -11.26
N CYS A 26 -7.68 14.75 -10.54
CA CYS A 26 -8.54 14.31 -9.42
C CYS A 26 -8.07 14.87 -8.07
N GLN A 27 -7.08 15.76 -8.06
CA GLN A 27 -6.57 16.46 -6.87
C GLN A 27 -6.14 15.54 -5.72
N TYR A 28 -5.61 14.35 -6.00
CA TYR A 28 -5.22 13.36 -4.98
C TYR A 28 -4.23 13.93 -3.92
N GLY A 29 -3.33 14.83 -4.31
CA GLY A 29 -2.42 15.51 -3.37
C GLY A 29 -3.12 16.49 -2.43
N TYR A 30 -4.24 17.11 -2.85
CA TYR A 30 -5.10 17.90 -1.95
C TYR A 30 -5.92 16.99 -1.04
N VAL A 31 -6.39 15.84 -1.54
CA VAL A 31 -7.04 14.81 -0.70
C VAL A 31 -6.10 14.35 0.41
N ALA A 32 -4.84 14.02 0.09
CA ALA A 32 -3.84 13.63 1.10
C ALA A 32 -3.61 14.73 2.15
N ARG A 33 -3.47 16.00 1.73
CA ARG A 33 -3.35 17.13 2.68
C ARG A 33 -4.58 17.29 3.57
N ALA A 34 -5.78 17.15 3.00
CA ALA A 34 -7.02 17.24 3.77
C ALA A 34 -7.17 16.08 4.76
N LEU A 35 -6.74 14.86 4.40
CA LEU A 35 -6.69 13.72 5.32
C LEU A 35 -5.70 13.96 6.48
N ASN A 36 -4.51 14.50 6.20
CA ASN A 36 -3.56 14.89 7.25
C ASN A 36 -4.14 15.96 8.20
N ALA A 37 -4.91 16.92 7.68
CA ALA A 37 -5.60 17.91 8.51
C ALA A 37 -6.68 17.29 9.42
N LEU A 38 -7.21 16.11 9.06
CA LEU A 38 -8.11 15.30 9.88
C LEU A 38 -7.37 14.34 10.84
N GLN A 39 -6.06 14.53 11.03
CA GLN A 39 -5.19 13.67 11.86
C GLN A 39 -5.11 12.21 11.36
N ILE A 40 -5.28 11.99 10.06
CA ILE A 40 -5.03 10.72 9.40
C ILE A 40 -3.71 10.84 8.65
N LYS A 41 -2.72 10.03 9.00
CA LYS A 41 -1.39 10.01 8.36
C LYS A 41 -1.53 9.56 6.91
N ALA A 42 -1.71 10.53 6.01
CA ALA A 42 -1.85 10.31 4.59
C ALA A 42 -0.51 10.50 3.89
N MET A 43 -0.02 9.41 3.33
CA MET A 43 1.23 9.33 2.61
C MET A 43 0.96 9.34 1.11
N ILE A 44 1.72 10.14 0.36
CA ILE A 44 1.75 10.06 -1.11
C ILE A 44 3.04 9.37 -1.54
N LYS A 45 3.05 8.88 -2.78
CA LYS A 45 4.21 8.19 -3.38
C LYS A 45 5.55 8.90 -3.14
N ASP A 46 5.61 10.21 -3.32
CA ASP A 46 6.87 10.97 -3.22
C ASP A 46 7.38 11.10 -1.76
N SER A 47 6.49 10.94 -0.78
CA SER A 47 6.81 10.97 0.66
C SER A 47 7.24 9.59 1.19
N PHE A 48 6.96 8.52 0.44
CA PHE A 48 7.14 7.14 0.90
C PHE A 48 8.60 6.67 0.92
N LYS A 49 9.50 7.35 0.19
CA LYS A 49 10.94 7.01 0.14
C LYS A 49 11.64 7.10 1.50
N ASN A 50 11.09 7.84 2.45
CA ASN A 50 11.78 8.17 3.70
C ASN A 50 11.19 7.52 4.96
N GLU A 51 9.95 7.02 4.95
CA GLU A 51 9.26 6.60 6.18
C GLU A 51 9.04 5.10 6.34
N PHE A 52 9.10 4.34 5.24
CA PHE A 52 9.31 2.90 5.32
C PHE A 52 10.74 2.68 4.92
N GLU A 53 11.62 2.54 5.92
CA GLU A 53 12.86 1.79 5.75
C GLU A 53 12.50 0.59 4.90
N MET A 54 13.06 0.58 3.69
CA MET A 54 12.78 -0.42 2.69
C MET A 54 12.82 -1.77 3.40
N LEU A 55 11.68 -2.47 3.43
CA LEU A 55 11.74 -3.92 3.40
C LEU A 55 12.76 -4.22 2.32
N ALA A 56 13.93 -4.71 2.71
CA ALA A 56 15.02 -5.09 1.84
C ALA A 56 14.47 -6.11 0.86
N PHE A 57 13.84 -5.61 -0.20
CA PHE A 57 13.74 -6.30 -1.44
C PHE A 57 15.15 -6.16 -1.96
N ASP A 58 15.90 -7.26 -1.92
CA ASP A 58 17.14 -7.43 -2.66
C ASP A 58 16.85 -7.09 -4.12
N SER A 59 16.92 -5.81 -4.46
CA SER A 59 17.45 -5.42 -5.75
C SER A 59 18.90 -5.82 -5.65
N GLU A 60 19.24 -7.03 -6.11
CA GLU A 60 20.63 -7.36 -6.42
C GLU A 60 21.22 -6.13 -7.11
N SER A 61 22.24 -5.56 -6.49
CA SER A 61 22.94 -4.40 -7.03
C SER A 61 23.30 -4.71 -8.47
N HIS A 62 22.74 -3.97 -9.43
CA HIS A 62 23.25 -3.96 -10.79
C HIS A 62 24.63 -3.30 -10.71
N VAL A 63 25.66 -4.11 -10.42
CA VAL A 63 27.04 -3.68 -10.54
C VAL A 63 27.29 -3.54 -12.04
N PRO A 64 27.54 -2.32 -12.57
CA PRO A 64 27.86 -2.14 -13.96
C PRO A 64 29.09 -2.98 -14.30
N ASN A 65 29.11 -3.55 -15.51
CA ASN A 65 30.28 -4.29 -15.98
C ASN A 65 31.50 -3.35 -15.92
N ALA A 66 32.60 -3.79 -15.30
CA ALA A 66 33.75 -2.94 -14.94
C ALA A 66 34.44 -2.24 -16.14
N ASN A 67 34.05 -2.59 -17.37
CA ASN A 67 34.59 -2.05 -18.61
C ASN A 67 33.68 -1.00 -19.30
N GLN A 68 32.55 -0.60 -18.69
CA GLN A 68 31.69 0.44 -19.26
C GLN A 68 32.22 1.84 -18.95
N ASP A 69 32.37 2.67 -19.99
CA ASP A 69 32.67 4.09 -19.83
C ASP A 69 31.46 4.81 -19.22
N LEU A 70 31.58 5.11 -17.94
CA LEU A 70 30.57 5.75 -17.09
C LEU A 70 30.24 7.19 -17.52
N ASN A 71 31.05 7.79 -18.40
CA ASN A 71 30.85 9.14 -18.92
C ASN A 71 30.25 9.19 -20.33
N SER A 72 29.97 8.04 -20.95
CA SER A 72 29.35 8.01 -22.28
C SER A 72 27.91 8.52 -22.25
N ASN A 73 27.48 9.21 -23.31
CA ASN A 73 26.08 9.66 -23.46
C ASN A 73 25.09 8.48 -23.41
N GLU A 74 25.45 7.32 -23.96
CA GLU A 74 24.63 6.10 -23.86
C GLU A 74 24.49 5.59 -22.42
N TYR A 75 25.56 5.65 -21.60
CA TYR A 75 25.50 5.29 -20.19
C TYR A 75 24.70 6.31 -19.38
N GLN A 76 24.83 7.61 -19.66
CA GLN A 76 24.04 8.66 -19.00
C GLN A 76 22.55 8.54 -19.36
N GLU A 77 22.19 8.30 -20.63
CA GLU A 77 20.81 8.00 -21.04
C GLU A 77 20.29 6.69 -20.44
N TYR A 78 21.14 5.66 -20.33
CA TYR A 78 20.82 4.41 -19.64
C TYR A 78 20.58 4.64 -18.14
N MET A 79 21.40 5.44 -17.46
CA MET A 79 21.28 5.76 -16.04
C MET A 79 20.06 6.64 -15.75
N GLU A 80 19.74 7.59 -16.62
CA GLU A 80 18.48 8.35 -16.57
C GLU A 80 17.27 7.42 -16.72
N ARG A 81 17.30 6.51 -17.71
CA ARG A 81 16.25 5.49 -17.88
C ARG A 81 16.19 4.50 -16.70
N GLU A 82 17.33 4.07 -16.16
CA GLU A 82 17.44 3.21 -14.98
C GLU A 82 16.86 3.90 -13.76
N LYS A 83 17.14 5.19 -13.51
CA LYS A 83 16.51 5.96 -12.43
C LYS A 83 15.00 5.97 -12.56
N THR A 84 14.47 6.16 -13.78
CA THR A 84 13.02 6.08 -14.04
C THR A 84 12.47 4.65 -13.88
N ILE A 85 13.22 3.63 -14.30
CA ILE A 85 12.87 2.20 -14.16
C ILE A 85 12.89 1.77 -12.68
N LEU A 86 13.88 2.20 -11.90
CA LEU A 86 14.02 1.95 -10.48
C LEU A 86 12.86 2.62 -9.73
N PHE A 87 12.55 3.87 -10.05
CA PHE A 87 11.38 4.56 -9.49
C PHE A 87 10.05 3.86 -9.85
N ALA A 88 9.89 3.38 -11.09
CA ALA A 88 8.71 2.60 -11.49
C ALA A 88 8.67 1.18 -10.87
N ARG A 89 9.82 0.62 -10.47
CA ARG A 89 9.90 -0.65 -9.73
C ARG A 89 9.54 -0.45 -8.26
N GLU A 90 10.05 0.60 -7.62
CA GLU A 90 9.73 1.01 -6.24
C GLU A 90 8.22 1.17 -6.02
N CYS A 91 7.49 1.68 -7.02
CA CYS A 91 6.04 1.87 -6.90
C CYS A 91 5.25 0.57 -7.04
N LYS A 92 5.65 -0.31 -7.97
CA LYS A 92 5.05 -1.64 -8.15
C LYS A 92 5.30 -2.57 -6.98
N THR A 93 6.48 -2.44 -6.34
CA THR A 93 6.78 -3.15 -5.10
C THR A 93 6.02 -2.57 -3.92
N LEU A 94 5.72 -1.26 -3.90
CA LEU A 94 5.00 -0.63 -2.80
C LEU A 94 3.58 -1.19 -2.63
N ILE A 95 2.76 -1.27 -3.68
CA ILE A 95 1.40 -1.83 -3.56
C ILE A 95 1.43 -3.27 -3.06
N THR A 96 2.35 -4.08 -3.59
CA THR A 96 2.49 -5.47 -3.18
C THR A 96 2.95 -5.60 -1.74
N SER A 97 3.94 -4.82 -1.34
CA SER A 97 4.46 -4.81 0.02
C SER A 97 3.41 -4.32 1.01
N LEU A 98 2.61 -3.32 0.66
CA LEU A 98 1.49 -2.85 1.46
C LEU A 98 0.48 -3.96 1.71
N CYS A 99 0.05 -4.68 0.67
CA CYS A 99 -0.87 -5.80 0.84
C CYS A 99 -0.26 -6.92 1.72
N VAL A 100 1.02 -7.27 1.49
CA VAL A 100 1.71 -8.29 2.29
C VAL A 100 1.83 -7.86 3.77
N ASN A 101 2.11 -6.58 4.03
CA ASN A 101 2.14 -6.04 5.37
C ASN A 101 0.74 -6.02 6.01
N ASN A 102 -0.30 -5.65 5.26
CA ASN A 102 -1.67 -5.71 5.75
C ASN A 102 -2.12 -7.15 6.08
N LEU A 103 -1.56 -8.18 5.41
CA LEU A 103 -1.78 -9.57 5.79
C LEU A 103 -1.21 -9.85 7.19
N LYS A 104 0.02 -9.40 7.48
CA LYS A 104 0.63 -9.51 8.82
C LYS A 104 -0.17 -8.73 9.86
N ARG A 105 -0.53 -7.48 9.57
CA ARG A 105 -1.36 -6.63 10.45
C ARG A 105 -2.67 -7.31 10.80
N LYS A 106 -3.34 -7.90 9.81
CA LYS A 106 -4.58 -8.66 10.02
C LYS A 106 -4.38 -9.86 10.94
N GLN A 107 -3.28 -10.60 10.79
CA GLN A 107 -2.94 -11.70 11.71
C GLN A 107 -2.65 -11.20 13.14
N ASN A 108 -2.11 -10.00 13.28
CA ASN A 108 -1.80 -9.36 14.55
C ASN A 108 -2.99 -8.58 15.17
N ASN A 109 -4.16 -8.57 14.53
CA ASN A 109 -5.31 -7.73 14.89
C ASN A 109 -5.01 -6.22 14.87
N GLU A 110 -4.05 -5.80 14.05
CA GLU A 110 -3.75 -4.40 13.80
C GLU A 110 -4.64 -3.84 12.67
N PRO A 111 -5.08 -2.58 12.73
CA PRO A 111 -5.81 -1.94 11.64
C PRO A 111 -5.00 -1.94 10.35
N ILE A 112 -5.58 -2.41 9.25
CA ILE A 112 -4.94 -2.34 7.93
C ILE A 112 -4.69 -0.89 7.50
N ILE A 113 -3.72 -0.68 6.63
CA ILE A 113 -3.45 0.61 5.99
C ILE A 113 -4.11 0.60 4.60
N PRO A 114 -5.20 1.34 4.37
CA PRO A 114 -5.84 1.37 3.06
C PRO A 114 -4.97 2.05 2.00
N LEU A 115 -5.15 1.60 0.76
CA LEU A 115 -4.63 2.22 -0.45
C LEU A 115 -5.78 2.92 -1.18
N LEU A 116 -5.78 4.25 -1.15
CA LEU A 116 -6.81 5.08 -1.74
C LEU A 116 -6.41 5.55 -3.15
N PHE A 117 -7.17 5.14 -4.17
CA PHE A 117 -7.04 5.62 -5.54
C PHE A 117 -8.11 6.68 -5.85
N CYS A 118 -7.71 7.95 -5.90
CA CYS A 118 -8.53 9.07 -6.37
C CYS A 118 -8.49 9.13 -7.91
N VAL A 119 -9.47 8.48 -8.55
CA VAL A 119 -9.45 8.21 -10.00
C VAL A 119 -10.57 8.90 -10.78
N GLU A 120 -11.59 9.37 -10.08
CA GLU A 120 -12.67 10.17 -10.63
C GLU A 120 -12.91 11.38 -9.74
N ALA A 121 -13.40 12.47 -10.31
CA ALA A 121 -13.71 13.67 -9.55
C ALA A 121 -14.79 14.52 -10.22
N GLU A 122 -15.52 15.27 -9.45
CA GLU A 122 -16.50 16.25 -9.90
C GLU A 122 -16.23 17.58 -9.23
N PHE A 123 -16.35 18.65 -10.01
CA PHE A 123 -16.08 20.00 -9.58
C PHE A 123 -17.07 20.95 -10.27
N PRO A 124 -17.25 22.18 -9.76
CA PRO A 124 -18.10 23.15 -10.43
C PRO A 124 -17.69 23.37 -11.89
N GLY A 125 -18.56 22.99 -12.82
CA GLY A 125 -18.35 23.16 -14.26
C GLY A 125 -17.43 22.14 -14.95
N TYR A 126 -16.86 21.16 -14.23
CA TYR A 126 -16.06 20.10 -14.87
C TYR A 126 -16.07 18.77 -14.11
N SER A 127 -16.00 17.67 -14.83
CA SER A 127 -15.88 16.33 -14.27
C SER A 127 -14.71 15.58 -14.88
N VAL A 128 -14.10 14.73 -14.09
CA VAL A 128 -12.98 13.87 -14.45
C VAL A 128 -13.43 12.43 -14.25
N SER A 129 -13.39 11.65 -15.33
CA SER A 129 -13.66 10.22 -15.31
C SER A 129 -12.41 9.43 -15.67
N LEU A 130 -12.33 8.20 -15.13
CA LEU A 130 -11.23 7.31 -15.41
C LEU A 130 -11.28 6.84 -16.88
N ASN A 131 -10.22 7.12 -17.63
CA ASN A 131 -10.08 6.62 -18.99
C ASN A 131 -9.54 5.17 -18.99
N ILE A 132 -10.45 4.20 -19.08
CA ILE A 132 -10.13 2.77 -19.05
C ILE A 132 -9.17 2.34 -20.17
N LYS A 133 -9.27 2.95 -21.36
CA LYS A 133 -8.37 2.66 -22.48
C LYS A 133 -6.94 3.05 -22.14
N SER A 134 -6.76 4.23 -21.54
CA SER A 134 -5.44 4.70 -21.10
C SER A 134 -4.82 3.78 -20.02
N VAL A 135 -5.65 3.30 -19.09
CA VAL A 135 -5.21 2.29 -18.09
C VAL A 135 -4.85 0.96 -18.74
N ALA A 136 -5.50 0.55 -19.83
CA ALA A 136 -5.16 -0.67 -20.53
C ALA A 136 -3.87 -0.53 -21.38
N GLU A 137 -3.58 0.65 -21.91
CA GLU A 137 -2.45 0.88 -22.80
C GLU A 137 -1.07 0.67 -22.13
N SER A 138 -0.11 0.15 -22.88
CA SER A 138 1.30 0.18 -22.47
C SER A 138 1.93 1.46 -23.01
N HIS A 139 2.17 2.43 -22.13
CA HIS A 139 2.80 3.68 -22.53
C HIS A 139 4.30 3.48 -22.78
N PRO A 140 4.86 4.02 -23.88
CA PRO A 140 6.28 3.87 -24.19
C PRO A 140 7.18 4.70 -23.27
N MET A 141 6.64 5.76 -22.66
CA MET A 141 7.36 6.59 -21.71
C MET A 141 7.15 6.07 -20.28
N LEU A 142 8.19 5.41 -19.77
CA LEU A 142 8.25 4.95 -18.39
C LEU A 142 8.17 6.16 -17.44
N GLY A 143 7.42 6.02 -16.35
CA GLY A 143 7.35 7.04 -15.30
C GLY A 143 6.42 8.22 -15.56
N THR A 144 5.88 8.42 -16.77
CA THR A 144 4.90 9.49 -17.04
C THR A 144 3.47 9.08 -16.63
N TYR A 145 3.16 7.79 -16.71
CA TYR A 145 1.82 7.23 -16.46
C TYR A 145 1.81 6.32 -15.24
N ILE A 146 2.42 6.78 -14.15
CA ILE A 146 2.57 6.03 -12.90
C ILE A 146 1.22 5.54 -12.40
N THR A 147 0.21 6.41 -12.33
CA THR A 147 -1.11 6.03 -11.83
C THR A 147 -1.73 4.91 -12.67
N ASP A 148 -1.61 4.95 -14.00
CA ASP A 148 -2.09 3.85 -14.85
C ASP A 148 -1.33 2.55 -14.62
N GLU A 149 -0.01 2.62 -14.43
CA GLU A 149 0.82 1.46 -14.09
C GLU A 149 0.43 0.83 -12.74
N GLU A 150 0.15 1.65 -11.74
CA GLU A 150 -0.30 1.23 -10.41
C GLU A 150 -1.73 0.69 -10.42
N LEU A 151 -2.63 1.27 -11.21
CA LEU A 151 -3.98 0.73 -11.45
C LEU A 151 -3.90 -0.66 -12.10
N ARG A 152 -3.05 -0.84 -13.12
CA ARG A 152 -2.78 -2.16 -13.71
C ARG A 152 -2.17 -3.14 -12.71
N ARG A 153 -1.33 -2.68 -11.79
CA ARG A 153 -0.75 -3.51 -10.72
C ARG A 153 -1.84 -4.04 -9.80
N SER A 154 -2.74 -3.17 -9.35
CA SER A 154 -3.91 -3.50 -8.53
C SER A 154 -4.81 -4.54 -9.20
N PHE A 155 -5.12 -4.37 -10.50
CA PHE A 155 -5.87 -5.36 -11.27
C PHE A 155 -5.16 -6.72 -11.29
N LYS A 156 -3.87 -6.76 -11.61
CA LYS A 156 -3.10 -8.01 -11.68
C LYS A 156 -3.09 -8.74 -10.35
N MET A 157 -2.91 -8.02 -9.24
CA MET A 157 -2.93 -8.61 -7.90
C MET A 157 -4.32 -9.16 -7.57
N SER A 158 -5.37 -8.37 -7.74
CA SER A 158 -6.75 -8.80 -7.44
C SER A 158 -7.21 -9.99 -8.29
N THR A 159 -6.88 -10.00 -9.58
CA THR A 159 -7.35 -11.01 -10.52
C THR A 159 -6.57 -12.31 -10.43
N PHE A 160 -5.23 -12.21 -10.39
CA PHE A 160 -4.37 -13.39 -10.53
C PHE A 160 -3.87 -13.98 -9.21
N GLU A 161 -4.14 -13.33 -8.08
CA GLU A 161 -3.89 -13.96 -6.77
C GLU A 161 -4.85 -15.14 -6.56
N THR A 162 -4.30 -16.27 -6.14
CA THR A 162 -5.00 -17.54 -5.94
C THR A 162 -5.24 -17.85 -4.47
N ASN A 163 -4.43 -17.30 -3.55
CA ASN A 163 -4.63 -17.48 -2.13
C ASN A 163 -5.87 -16.69 -1.65
N PRO A 164 -6.90 -17.34 -1.07
CA PRO A 164 -8.17 -16.69 -0.73
C PRO A 164 -8.04 -15.65 0.39
N GLU A 165 -7.20 -15.90 1.40
CA GLU A 165 -6.99 -14.99 2.53
C GLU A 165 -6.26 -13.73 2.06
N PHE A 166 -5.18 -13.89 1.30
CA PHE A 166 -4.45 -12.75 0.76
C PHE A 166 -5.30 -11.96 -0.26
N LYS A 167 -6.13 -12.64 -1.06
CA LYS A 167 -7.09 -11.99 -1.96
C LYS A 167 -8.12 -11.15 -1.21
N ALA A 168 -8.57 -11.59 -0.04
CA ALA A 168 -9.45 -10.79 0.83
C ALA A 168 -8.71 -9.54 1.34
N VAL A 169 -7.46 -9.68 1.80
CA VAL A 169 -6.62 -8.55 2.22
C VAL A 169 -6.42 -7.54 1.09
N ILE A 170 -6.20 -7.99 -0.15
CA ILE A 170 -6.07 -7.09 -1.31
C ILE A 170 -7.35 -6.27 -1.51
N LYS A 171 -8.54 -6.90 -1.43
CA LYS A 171 -9.83 -6.20 -1.56
C LYS A 171 -10.09 -5.23 -0.41
N GLU A 172 -9.67 -5.57 0.80
CA GLU A 172 -9.78 -4.71 1.97
C GLU A 172 -8.79 -3.53 1.88
N THR A 173 -7.61 -3.74 1.32
CA THR A 173 -6.55 -2.73 1.16
C THR A 173 -6.90 -1.72 0.06
N ILE A 174 -7.24 -2.18 -1.15
CA ILE A 174 -7.32 -1.31 -2.33
C ILE A 174 -8.73 -0.71 -2.44
N LYS A 175 -8.81 0.63 -2.37
CA LYS A 175 -10.04 1.41 -2.47
C LYS A 175 -9.97 2.35 -3.66
N PHE A 176 -11.06 2.46 -4.41
CA PHE A 176 -11.22 3.43 -5.49
C PHE A 176 -12.26 4.45 -5.08
N VAL A 177 -11.97 5.73 -5.32
CA VAL A 177 -12.88 6.80 -4.94
C VAL A 177 -13.08 7.83 -6.03
N LYS A 178 -14.31 8.38 -6.04
CA LYS A 178 -14.70 9.60 -6.72
C LYS A 178 -14.75 10.74 -5.70
N LEU A 179 -14.09 11.85 -6.01
CA LEU A 179 -14.17 13.07 -5.21
C LEU A 179 -15.37 13.91 -5.66
N LEU A 180 -16.30 14.25 -4.76
CA LEU A 180 -17.53 14.96 -5.09
C LEU A 180 -17.64 16.26 -4.26
N PRO A 181 -18.13 17.37 -4.84
CA PRO A 181 -18.37 18.58 -4.08
C PRO A 181 -19.52 18.36 -3.10
N ASP A 182 -19.45 19.00 -1.94
CA ASP A 182 -20.59 19.12 -1.05
C ASP A 182 -21.58 20.15 -1.61
N SER A 183 -22.87 19.82 -1.60
CA SER A 183 -23.92 20.69 -2.14
C SER A 183 -24.19 21.92 -1.27
N PHE A 184 -23.80 21.89 0.01
CA PHE A 184 -24.17 22.89 1.01
C PHE A 184 -22.98 23.73 1.48
N GLU A 185 -21.77 23.19 1.44
CA GLU A 185 -20.56 23.87 1.92
C GLU A 185 -19.55 24.17 0.81
N PRO A 186 -19.24 25.45 0.55
CA PRO A 186 -18.16 25.83 -0.35
C PRO A 186 -16.82 25.20 0.04
N ASP A 187 -16.04 24.77 -0.96
CA ASP A 187 -14.74 24.11 -0.81
C ASP A 187 -14.74 22.83 0.05
N SER A 188 -15.92 22.29 0.36
CA SER A 188 -16.12 21.03 1.05
C SER A 188 -16.41 19.93 0.04
N TYR A 189 -15.86 18.74 0.29
CA TYR A 189 -15.94 17.59 -0.60
C TYR A 189 -16.18 16.33 0.21
N HIS A 190 -16.77 15.32 -0.42
CA HIS A 190 -16.88 13.98 0.13
C HIS A 190 -16.26 12.95 -0.81
N LEU A 191 -15.73 11.88 -0.22
CA LEU A 191 -15.19 10.76 -0.97
C LEU A 191 -16.30 9.72 -1.14
N GLN A 192 -16.61 9.36 -2.37
CA GLN A 192 -17.52 8.28 -2.69
C GLN A 192 -16.72 7.05 -3.11
N SER A 193 -16.94 5.92 -2.43
CA SER A 193 -16.39 4.63 -2.87
C SER A 193 -16.99 4.24 -4.22
N ILE A 194 -16.15 3.85 -5.16
CA ILE A 194 -16.57 3.34 -6.47
C ILE A 194 -16.04 1.92 -6.68
N ALA A 195 -16.75 1.17 -7.52
CA ALA A 195 -16.35 -0.18 -7.88
C ALA A 195 -14.98 -0.18 -8.59
N PRO A 196 -14.20 -1.26 -8.47
CA PRO A 196 -12.97 -1.39 -9.22
C PRO A 196 -13.18 -1.23 -10.72
N PHE A 197 -12.28 -0.52 -11.37
CA PHE A 197 -12.42 -0.16 -12.78
C PHE A 197 -12.46 -1.37 -13.73
N TRP A 198 -11.91 -2.51 -13.31
CA TRP A 198 -11.92 -3.75 -14.09
C TRP A 198 -13.27 -4.46 -14.11
N GLU A 199 -14.25 -4.00 -13.32
CA GLU A 199 -15.64 -4.46 -13.37
C GLU A 199 -16.43 -3.71 -14.45
N LYS A 200 -15.87 -2.64 -15.05
CA LYS A 200 -16.52 -1.92 -16.16
C LYS A 200 -16.53 -2.79 -17.43
N PRO A 201 -17.64 -2.81 -18.21
CA PRO A 201 -17.77 -3.65 -19.40
C PRO A 201 -16.71 -3.41 -20.48
N GLU A 202 -16.17 -2.19 -20.59
CA GLU A 202 -15.12 -1.90 -21.56
C GLU A 202 -13.75 -2.52 -21.21
N TRP A 203 -13.50 -2.86 -19.94
CA TRP A 203 -12.17 -3.30 -19.49
C TRP A 203 -11.66 -4.58 -20.16
N PRO A 204 -12.42 -5.70 -20.24
CA PRO A 204 -11.95 -6.91 -20.89
C PRO A 204 -11.49 -6.65 -22.34
N SER A 205 -12.30 -5.92 -23.10
CA SER A 205 -11.99 -5.59 -24.50
C SER A 205 -10.76 -4.70 -24.66
N ALA A 206 -10.53 -3.79 -23.72
CA ALA A 206 -9.36 -2.91 -23.72
C ALA A 206 -8.09 -3.67 -23.30
N TRP A 207 -8.21 -4.54 -22.30
CA TRP A 207 -7.13 -5.37 -21.80
C TRP A 207 -6.66 -6.41 -22.82
N ASP A 208 -7.57 -7.06 -23.54
CA ASP A 208 -7.23 -8.06 -24.56
C ASP A 208 -6.50 -7.45 -25.76
N LYS A 209 -6.84 -6.21 -26.12
CA LYS A 209 -6.17 -5.46 -27.20
C LYS A 209 -4.81 -4.90 -26.79
N ARG A 210 -4.45 -4.98 -25.51
CA ARG A 210 -3.21 -4.44 -24.98
C ARG A 210 -2.02 -5.13 -25.63
N GLN A 211 -1.26 -4.38 -26.41
CA GLN A 211 0.05 -4.82 -26.87
C GLN A 211 1.05 -4.70 -25.71
N PRO A 212 1.76 -5.77 -25.32
CA PRO A 212 2.89 -5.63 -24.42
C PRO A 212 3.93 -4.71 -25.08
N MET A 213 4.63 -3.89 -24.30
CA MET A 213 5.78 -3.14 -24.84
C MET A 213 6.70 -4.11 -25.58
N LYS A 214 7.20 -3.69 -26.74
CA LYS A 214 8.28 -4.40 -27.43
C LYS A 214 9.53 -4.29 -26.57
N THR A 215 9.70 -5.23 -25.66
CA THR A 215 10.88 -5.35 -24.81
C THR A 215 12.10 -5.60 -25.70
N PRO A 216 13.15 -4.77 -25.63
CA PRO A 216 14.42 -5.04 -26.31
C PRO A 216 14.89 -6.47 -26.03
N ALA A 217 15.52 -7.14 -27.00
CA ALA A 217 15.91 -8.55 -26.87
C ALA A 217 16.73 -8.84 -25.60
N ALA A 218 17.58 -7.88 -25.18
CA ALA A 218 18.38 -7.93 -23.95
C ALA A 218 17.56 -8.01 -22.64
N LEU A 219 16.28 -7.61 -22.67
CA LEU A 219 15.37 -7.65 -21.52
C LEU A 219 14.37 -8.81 -21.60
N LYS A 220 14.35 -9.59 -22.70
CA LYS A 220 13.47 -10.77 -22.87
C LYS A 220 13.88 -11.96 -22.00
N THR A 221 15.12 -11.99 -21.53
CA THR A 221 15.65 -13.01 -20.63
C THR A 221 15.30 -12.77 -19.15
N LYS A 222 14.80 -11.58 -18.79
CA LYS A 222 14.39 -11.27 -17.42
C LYS A 222 13.00 -11.86 -17.14
N GLN A 223 12.97 -13.07 -16.60
CA GLN A 223 11.82 -13.48 -15.79
C GLN A 223 11.82 -12.58 -14.55
N PHE A 224 10.74 -11.81 -14.37
CA PHE A 224 10.54 -11.08 -13.11
C PHE A 224 9.68 -11.97 -12.20
N PRO A 225 10.28 -12.70 -11.24
CA PRO A 225 9.59 -13.70 -10.44
C PRO A 225 8.72 -13.06 -9.34
N TRP A 226 8.27 -11.81 -9.50
CA TRP A 226 7.55 -11.09 -8.43
C TRP A 226 6.33 -11.88 -7.93
N ARG A 227 5.68 -12.67 -8.80
CA ARG A 227 4.56 -13.54 -8.42
C ARG A 227 5.02 -14.66 -7.49
N GLU A 228 6.10 -15.33 -7.84
CA GLU A 228 6.70 -16.42 -7.05
C GLU A 228 7.21 -15.87 -5.71
N VAL A 229 7.93 -14.75 -5.72
CA VAL A 229 8.42 -14.09 -4.50
C VAL A 229 7.26 -13.65 -3.60
N THR A 230 6.20 -13.09 -4.17
CA THR A 230 5.00 -12.70 -3.40
C THR A 230 4.32 -13.93 -2.81
N SER A 231 4.14 -14.99 -3.62
CA SER A 231 3.55 -16.25 -3.20
C SER A 231 4.34 -16.88 -2.05
N GLN A 232 5.67 -16.97 -2.16
CA GLN A 232 6.55 -17.47 -1.09
C GLN A 232 6.40 -16.67 0.20
N LYS A 233 6.38 -15.33 0.13
CA LYS A 233 6.20 -14.47 1.31
C LYS A 233 4.82 -14.67 1.95
N VAL A 234 3.76 -14.72 1.14
CA VAL A 234 2.40 -14.99 1.62
C VAL A 234 2.33 -16.36 2.27
N SER A 235 2.84 -17.41 1.63
CA SER A 235 2.90 -18.76 2.20
C SER A 235 3.65 -18.79 3.53
N ALA A 236 4.81 -18.13 3.63
CA ALA A 236 5.56 -18.06 4.88
C ALA A 236 4.78 -17.37 6.00
N ILE A 237 4.09 -16.27 5.70
CA ILE A 237 3.25 -15.54 6.67
C ILE A 237 2.07 -16.39 7.14
N LEU A 238 1.41 -17.10 6.21
CA LEU A 238 0.26 -17.95 6.54
C LEU A 238 0.67 -19.23 7.28
N GLN A 239 1.82 -19.81 6.96
CA GLN A 239 2.35 -21.00 7.66
C GLN A 239 2.81 -20.68 9.09
N ASN A 240 3.27 -19.45 9.34
CA ASN A 240 3.71 -18.98 10.65
C ASN A 240 2.60 -18.35 11.50
N GLN A 241 1.32 -18.62 11.19
CA GLN A 241 0.18 -18.18 11.99
C GLN A 241 0.38 -18.58 13.46
N GLY A 242 0.63 -17.58 14.33
CA GLY A 242 0.81 -17.75 15.78
C GLY A 242 2.20 -17.41 16.35
N LEU A 243 3.25 -17.23 15.52
CA LEU A 243 4.61 -16.92 15.99
C LEU A 243 4.93 -15.42 16.09
N PHE A 244 4.14 -14.55 15.43
CA PHE A 244 4.34 -13.10 15.45
C PHE A 244 3.62 -12.37 16.60
N LYS A 245 3.11 -13.12 17.60
CA LYS A 245 2.83 -12.50 18.89
C LYS A 245 4.17 -12.11 19.49
N GLU A 246 4.58 -10.87 19.27
CA GLU A 246 5.61 -10.26 20.10
C GLU A 246 5.21 -10.50 21.56
N SER A 247 6.12 -11.14 22.28
CA SER A 247 6.01 -11.35 23.71
C SER A 247 5.78 -10.00 24.38
N GLY A 248 4.53 -9.74 24.77
CA GLY A 248 4.23 -8.81 25.85
C GLY A 248 4.88 -9.36 27.11
N ALA A 249 6.13 -8.97 27.34
CA ALA A 249 6.65 -8.81 28.69
C ALA A 249 5.92 -7.58 29.30
N GLU A 250 5.62 -7.66 30.60
CA GLU A 250 4.68 -6.83 31.38
C GLU A 250 3.25 -7.43 31.29
N ASP A 251 2.78 -8.30 32.18
CA ASP A 251 2.85 -8.26 33.64
C ASP A 251 2.99 -9.66 34.26
N ALA A 252 4.08 -9.89 35.00
CA ALA A 252 4.20 -11.00 35.94
C ALA A 252 5.01 -10.56 37.18
N GLU A 253 4.53 -9.53 37.84
CA GLU A 253 4.75 -9.23 39.26
C GLU A 253 3.32 -9.13 39.84
N ASP A 254 2.89 -9.70 40.95
CA ASP A 254 3.58 -10.22 42.13
C ASP A 254 2.54 -11.05 42.89
N GLN A 255 2.76 -12.36 43.05
CA GLN A 255 2.08 -13.16 44.07
C GLN A 255 3.10 -14.10 44.72
N ARG A 256 4.06 -13.52 45.45
CA ARG A 256 4.75 -14.27 46.49
C ARG A 256 3.81 -14.48 47.68
N ALA A 257 3.35 -15.73 47.81
CA ALA A 257 2.77 -16.26 49.03
C ALA A 257 3.74 -16.08 50.22
N PRO A 258 3.25 -15.72 51.42
CA PRO A 258 4.10 -15.70 52.60
C PRO A 258 4.33 -17.14 53.07
N ALA A 259 5.60 -17.51 53.17
CA ALA A 259 6.03 -18.76 53.78
C ALA A 259 5.79 -18.72 55.30
N ASP A 260 5.10 -19.74 55.79
CA ASP A 260 5.02 -20.12 57.19
C ASP A 260 6.41 -20.24 57.82
N ASN A 261 6.55 -19.76 59.05
CA ASN A 261 7.62 -20.17 59.94
C ASN A 261 7.04 -20.45 61.33
N PRO A 262 7.20 -21.66 61.89
CA PRO A 262 6.66 -22.03 63.19
C PRO A 262 7.70 -21.90 64.33
N ALA A 263 7.17 -21.81 65.56
CA ALA A 263 7.78 -21.96 66.91
C ALA A 263 7.63 -20.68 67.76
N SER A 264 6.65 -20.65 68.68
CA SER A 264 6.78 -20.92 70.14
C SER A 264 7.55 -19.80 70.87
N SER A 265 7.17 -19.27 72.03
CA SER A 265 6.32 -19.72 73.14
C SER A 265 6.10 -18.55 74.12
N ALA A 266 4.99 -18.63 74.88
CA ALA A 266 4.83 -18.17 76.27
C ALA A 266 4.83 -16.67 76.60
N GLY A 267 3.79 -16.24 77.35
CA GLY A 267 3.83 -15.00 78.13
C GLY A 267 2.45 -14.43 78.47
N MET A 268 1.91 -14.85 79.61
CA MET A 268 0.69 -14.35 80.28
C MET A 268 0.75 -12.85 80.69
N ALA A 269 -0.44 -12.36 81.07
CA ALA A 269 -0.79 -11.18 81.87
C ALA A 269 -1.25 -9.95 81.04
N SER A 270 -2.50 -9.47 81.04
CA SER A 270 -3.47 -9.12 82.11
C SER A 270 -3.25 -7.73 82.72
N ILE A 271 -4.22 -6.83 82.50
CA ILE A 271 -4.59 -5.61 83.29
C ILE A 271 -3.57 -4.45 83.18
N ALA A 272 -3.89 -3.17 82.98
CA ALA A 272 -5.12 -2.35 83.02
C ALA A 272 -5.10 -1.29 81.91
#